data_AF-A0A938FED4-F1
#
_entry.id   AF-A0A938FED4-F1
#
_cell.length_a   1.000
_cell.length_b   1.000
_cell.length_c   1.000
_cell.angle_alpha   90.00
_cell.angle_beta   90.00
_cell.angle_gamma   90.00
#
_symmetry.space_group_name_H-M   'P 1'
#
loop_
_entity.id
_entity.type
_entity.pdbx_description
1 polymer ?
#
loop_
_entity_poly.entity_id
_entity_poly.type
_entity_poly.pdbx_seq_one_letter_code
_entity_poly.pdbx_strand_id
1 'polypeptide(L)'
;AREALKKRFKLTALQADYILETPLRRLTKLSQIEVEKEKAELTATIKELTSILGDKAKLKKVVSDELTAVAKYFGTPRRTELTAA
;
A
#
# COMPACT_ATOMS: atom_id res chain seq x y z
N ALA A 1 -15.24 29.20 6.32
CA ALA A 1 -14.15 28.47 6.98
C ALA A 1 -13.26 27.70 5.99
N ARG A 2 -13.83 26.80 5.18
CA ARG A 2 -13.10 25.96 4.20
C ARG A 2 -12.13 26.72 3.29
N GLU A 3 -12.57 27.79 2.61
CA GLU A 3 -11.72 28.57 1.70
C GLU A 3 -10.56 29.29 2.40
N ALA A 4 -10.74 29.72 3.65
CA ALA A 4 -9.68 30.35 4.44
C ALA A 4 -8.59 29.34 4.83
N LEU A 5 -8.98 28.11 5.20
CA LEU A 5 -8.05 27.00 5.49
C LEU A 5 -7.23 26.61 4.26
N LYS A 6 -7.90 26.43 3.11
CA LYS A 6 -7.23 26.13 1.84
C LYS A 6 -6.18 27.17 1.47
N LYS A 7 -6.53 28.46 1.54
CA LYS A 7 -5.61 29.56 1.18
C LYS A 7 -4.43 29.68 2.14
N ARG A 8 -4.65 29.54 3.44
CA ARG A 8 -3.60 29.72 4.46
C ARG A 8 -2.62 28.55 4.52
N PHE A 9 -3.11 27.32 4.39
CA PHE A 9 -2.31 26.10 4.57
C PHE A 9 -2.03 25.35 3.26
N LYS A 10 -2.41 25.91 2.11
CA LYS A 10 -2.23 25.31 0.77
C LYS A 10 -2.80 23.89 0.69
N LEU A 11 -3.96 23.67 1.30
CA LEU A 11 -4.62 22.36 1.35
C LEU A 11 -5.54 22.15 0.15
N THR A 12 -5.70 20.89 -0.25
CA THR A 12 -6.73 20.50 -1.21
C THR A 12 -8.12 20.62 -0.59
N ALA A 13 -9.15 20.63 -1.45
CA ALA A 13 -10.53 20.70 -1.01
C ALA A 13 -10.90 19.53 -0.08
N LEU A 14 -10.45 18.31 -0.43
CA LEU A 14 -10.63 17.09 0.35
C LEU A 14 -9.93 17.17 1.73
N GLN A 15 -8.69 17.67 1.77
CA GLN A 15 -7.94 17.83 3.02
C GLN A 15 -8.60 18.83 3.96
N ALA A 16 -9.13 19.93 3.41
CA ALA A 16 -9.82 20.94 4.21
C ALA A 16 -11.13 20.40 4.81
N ASP A 17 -11.90 19.60 4.05
CA ASP A 17 -13.13 18.98 4.54
C ASP A 17 -12.82 17.97 5.66
N TYR A 18 -11.81 17.11 5.45
CA TYR A 18 -11.37 16.14 6.46
C TYR A 18 -11.01 16.79 7.79
N ILE A 19 -10.29 17.92 7.77
CA ILE A 19 -9.93 18.66 8.98
C ILE A 19 -11.18 19.23 9.68
N LEU A 20 -12.16 19.74 8.93
CA LEU A 20 -13.40 20.27 9.49
C LEU A 20 -14.28 19.19 10.11
N GLU A 21 -14.24 17.97 9.57
CA GLU A 21 -14.98 16.81 10.07
C GLU A 21 -14.27 16.07 11.21
N THR A 22 -12.99 16.37 11.46
CA THR A 22 -12.19 15.67 12.47
C THR A 22 -12.69 16.00 13.89
N PRO A 23 -13.11 14.99 14.69
CA PRO A 23 -13.58 15.22 16.05
C PRO A 23 -12.43 15.56 17.00
N LEU A 24 -12.68 16.39 18.01
CA LEU A 24 -11.65 16.85 18.98
C LEU A 24 -10.90 15.70 19.69
N ARG A 25 -11.53 14.53 19.86
CA ARG A 25 -10.89 13.32 20.42
C ARG A 25 -9.66 12.87 19.62
N ARG A 26 -9.62 13.13 18.30
CA ARG A 26 -8.47 12.79 17.45
C ARG A 26 -7.27 13.73 17.62
N LEU A 27 -7.39 14.78 18.43
CA LEU A 27 -6.30 15.70 18.74
C LEU A 27 -5.46 15.26 19.96
N THR A 28 -5.76 14.09 20.54
CA THR A 28 -4.95 13.53 21.64
C THR A 28 -3.56 13.13 21.13
N LYS A 29 -2.56 13.14 22.02
CA LYS A 29 -1.18 12.73 21.67
C LYS A 29 -1.11 11.31 21.10
N LEU A 30 -1.93 10.39 21.62
CA LEU A 30 -1.98 9.01 21.14
C LEU A 30 -2.45 8.96 19.67
N SER A 31 -3.56 9.64 19.35
CA SER A 31 -4.05 9.71 17.98
C SER A 31 -3.08 10.41 17.02
N GLN A 32 -2.31 11.39 17.49
CA GLN A 32 -1.26 12.01 16.68
C GLN A 32 -0.15 11.01 16.33
N ILE A 33 0.32 10.22 17.30
CA ILE A 33 1.33 9.18 17.07
C ILE A 33 0.82 8.11 16.10
N GLU A 34 -0.44 7.70 16.23
CA GLU A 34 -1.07 6.76 15.30
C GLU A 34 -1.04 7.27 13.85
N VAL A 35 -1.43 8.53 13.64
CA VAL A 35 -1.42 9.17 12.31
C VAL A 35 0.00 9.30 11.76
N GLU A 36 0.99 9.66 12.59
CA GLU A 36 2.38 9.73 12.17
C GLU A 36 2.93 8.35 11.76
N LYS A 37 2.59 7.31 12.53
CA LYS A 37 2.97 5.94 12.24
C LYS A 37 2.34 5.45 10.94
N GLU A 38 1.03 5.64 10.77
CA GLU A 38 0.31 5.27 9.54
C GLU A 38 0.91 5.99 8.32
N LYS A 39 1.22 7.29 8.45
CA LYS A 39 1.91 8.04 7.39
C LYS A 39 3.27 7.44 7.05
N ALA A 40 4.06 7.05 8.04
CA ALA A 40 5.37 6.45 7.83
C ALA A 40 5.26 5.10 7.11
N GLU A 41 4.32 4.25 7.53
CA GLU A 41 4.03 2.97 6.90
C GLU A 41 3.58 3.15 5.44
N LEU A 42 2.60 4.01 5.19
CA LEU A 42 2.13 4.31 3.83
C LEU A 42 3.25 4.84 2.93
N THR A 43 4.12 5.70 3.45
CA THR A 43 5.25 6.23 2.69
C THR A 43 6.26 5.13 2.34
N ALA A 44 6.51 4.20 3.27
CA ALA A 44 7.37 3.05 3.04
C ALA A 44 6.77 2.12 1.97
N THR A 45 5.47 1.81 2.07
CA THR A 45 4.75 1.00 1.08
C THR A 45 4.75 1.65 -0.30
N ILE A 46 4.50 2.96 -0.39
CA ILE A 46 4.56 3.69 -1.67
C ILE A 46 5.95 3.57 -2.28
N LYS A 47 7.01 3.73 -1.48
CA LYS A 47 8.40 3.62 -1.96
C LYS A 47 8.71 2.21 -2.47
N GLU A 48 8.28 1.18 -1.74
CA GLU A 48 8.44 -0.22 -2.14
C GLU A 48 7.72 -0.51 -3.46
N LEU A 49 6.43 -0.18 -3.55
CA LEU A 49 5.63 -0.39 -4.74
C LEU A 49 6.17 0.40 -5.94
N THR A 50 6.59 1.65 -5.73
CA THR A 50 7.20 2.46 -6.80
C THR A 50 8.53 1.85 -7.26
N SER A 51 9.32 1.28 -6.35
CA SER A 51 10.55 0.55 -6.69
C SER A 51 10.28 -0.71 -7.51
N ILE A 52 9.18 -1.43 -7.24
CA ILE A 52 8.76 -2.60 -8.02
C ILE A 52 8.29 -2.16 -9.41
N LEU A 53 7.47 -1.11 -9.50
CA LEU A 53 6.97 -0.58 -10.78
C LEU A 53 8.09 0.00 -11.66
N GLY A 54 9.12 0.58 -11.05
CA GLY A 54 10.25 1.18 -11.75
C GLY A 54 11.27 0.17 -12.32
N ASP A 55 11.21 -1.10 -11.92
CA ASP A 55 12.19 -2.12 -12.31
C ASP A 55 11.52 -3.41 -12.78
N LYS A 56 11.62 -3.67 -14.09
CA LYS A 56 11.05 -4.87 -14.73
C LYS A 56 11.60 -6.18 -14.16
N ALA A 57 12.84 -6.21 -13.67
CA ALA A 57 13.42 -7.42 -13.09
C ALA A 57 12.80 -7.71 -11.72
N LYS A 58 12.62 -6.68 -10.88
CA LYS A 58 11.90 -6.83 -9.60
C LYS A 58 10.47 -7.26 -9.80
N LEU A 59 9.76 -6.68 -10.76
CA LEU A 59 8.38 -7.07 -11.08
C LEU A 59 8.30 -8.55 -11.49
N LYS A 60 9.17 -9.01 -12.40
CA LYS A 60 9.21 -10.43 -12.79
C LYS A 60 9.52 -11.35 -11.61
N LYS A 61 10.41 -10.92 -10.71
CA LYS A 61 10.74 -11.68 -9.50
C LYS A 61 9.51 -11.83 -8.59
N VAL A 62 8.82 -10.73 -8.30
CA VAL A 62 7.59 -10.75 -7.49
C VAL A 62 6.55 -11.71 -8.09
N VAL A 63 6.30 -11.61 -9.40
CA VAL A 63 5.37 -12.51 -10.11
C VAL A 63 5.82 -13.97 -10.02
N SER A 64 7.12 -14.24 -10.19
CA SER A 64 7.66 -15.60 -10.08
C SER A 64 7.51 -16.16 -8.66
N ASP A 65 7.76 -15.34 -7.64
CA ASP A 65 7.67 -15.73 -6.24
C ASP A 65 6.20 -16.03 -5.86
N GLU A 66 5.26 -15.19 -6.31
CA GLU A 66 3.81 -15.41 -6.13
C GLU A 66 3.32 -16.67 -6.84
N LEU A 67 3.71 -16.89 -8.10
CA LEU A 67 3.35 -18.10 -8.85
C LEU A 67 3.93 -19.36 -8.20
N THR A 68 5.16 -19.29 -7.69
CA THR A 68 5.80 -20.40 -6.99
C THR A 68 5.07 -20.71 -5.68
N ALA A 69 4.65 -19.69 -4.93
CA ALA A 69 3.85 -19.87 -3.73
C ALA A 69 2.53 -20.58 -4.06
N VAL A 70 1.81 -20.12 -5.08
CA VAL A 70 0.56 -20.77 -5.54
C VAL A 70 0.81 -22.21 -5.97
N ALA A 71 1.86 -22.47 -6.76
CA ALA A 71 2.22 -23.82 -7.17
C ALA A 71 2.55 -24.73 -5.97
N LYS A 72 3.11 -24.20 -4.89
CA LYS A 72 3.36 -24.95 -3.66
C LYS A 72 2.08 -25.29 -2.91
N TYR A 73 1.11 -24.37 -2.85
CA TYR A 73 -0.16 -24.59 -2.16
C TYR A 73 -1.11 -25.51 -2.93
N PHE A 74 -1.09 -25.46 -4.27
CA PHE A 74 -2.07 -26.16 -5.12
C PHE A 74 -1.45 -27.21 -6.06
N GLY A 75 -0.14 -27.44 -5.96
CA GLY A 75 0.57 -28.39 -6.81
C GLY A 75 0.12 -29.82 -6.55
N THR A 76 -0.34 -30.50 -7.60
CA THR A 76 -0.63 -31.93 -7.57
C THR A 76 0.33 -32.66 -8.51
N PRO A 77 0.76 -33.89 -8.16
CA PRO A 77 1.64 -34.66 -9.03
C PRO A 77 0.94 -34.96 -10.36
N ARG A 78 1.72 -35.01 -11.43
CA ARG A 78 1.21 -35.37 -12.76
C ARG A 78 0.63 -36.78 -12.71
N ARG A 79 -0.65 -36.91 -13.09
CA ARG A 79 -1.37 -38.20 -13.05
C ARG A 79 -1.06 -39.09 -14.26
N THR A 80 -0.51 -38.52 -15.32
CA THR A 80 -0.19 -39.24 -16.57
C THR A 80 1.29 -39.53 -16.64
N GLU A 81 1.65 -40.81 -16.69
CA GLU A 81 3.02 -41.28 -16.91
C GLU A 81 3.44 -41.06 -18.37
N LEU A 82 4.70 -40.68 -18.59
CA LEU A 82 5.30 -40.53 -19.91
C LEU A 82 6.24 -41.71 -20.14
N THR A 83 5.88 -42.62 -21.06
CA THR A 83 6.80 -43.66 -21.55
C THR A 83 7.52 -43.14 -22.79
N ALA A 84 8.85 -43.19 -22.79
CA ALA A 84 9.66 -42.92 -23.99
C ALA A 84 9.44 -44.03 -25.02
N ALA A 85 9.34 -43.66 -26.30
CA ALA A 85 9.25 -44.58 -27.42
C ALA A 85 10.63 -45.17 -27.78
#